data_AF-A0A6I4SNV7-F1
#
_entry.id   AF-A0A6I4SNV7-F1
#
_cell.length_a   1.000
_cell.length_b   1.000
_cell.length_c   1.000
_cell.angle_alpha   90.00
_cell.angle_beta   90.00
_cell.angle_gamma   90.00
#
_symmetry.space_group_name_H-M   'P 1'
#
loop_
_entity.id
_entity.type
_entity.pdbx_description
1 polymer ?
#
loop_
_entity_poly.entity_id
_entity_poly.type
_entity_poly.pdbx_seq_one_letter_code
_entity_poly.pdbx_strand_id
1 'polypeptide(L)' 'MKFRTLFAATAAVSMAASPALAQSVQADRTAAVAASESQLGEDAGGAGIILAILAAAAIIAGIVIAGGNEDDTPTSP' A
#
# COMPACT_ATOMS: atom_id res chain seq x y z
N MET A 1 8.62 17.03 17.56
CA MET A 1 7.28 16.38 17.65
C MET A 1 6.23 16.97 16.70
N LYS A 2 6.14 18.30 16.52
CA LYS A 2 5.05 18.95 15.75
C LYS A 2 5.02 18.61 14.25
N PHE A 3 6.18 18.46 13.61
CA PHE A 3 6.26 18.09 12.18
C PHE A 3 5.94 16.63 11.94
N ARG A 4 6.32 15.72 12.85
CA ARG A 4 5.99 14.29 12.75
C ARG A 4 4.49 14.05 12.84
N THR A 5 3.79 14.77 13.71
CA THR A 5 2.32 14.75 13.78
C THR A 5 1.67 15.38 12.55
N LEU A 6 2.29 16.39 11.93
CA LEU A 6 1.79 16.98 10.69
C LEU A 6 1.90 16.01 9.51
N PHE A 7 3.06 15.37 9.33
CA PHE A 7 3.24 14.34 8.30
C PHE A 7 2.32 13.14 8.50
N ALA A 8 2.14 12.68 9.74
CA ALA A 8 1.21 11.60 10.05
C ALA A 8 -0.25 11.98 9.74
N ALA A 9 -0.66 13.22 10.05
CA ALA A 9 -2.00 13.72 9.73
C ALA A 9 -2.21 13.86 8.22
N THR A 10 -1.24 14.37 7.48
CA THR A 10 -1.31 14.46 6.01
C THR A 10 -1.37 13.08 5.37
N ALA A 11 -0.60 12.11 5.86
CA ALA A 11 -0.66 10.72 5.38
C ALA A 11 -2.02 10.07 5.67
N ALA A 12 -2.57 10.26 6.88
CA ALA A 12 -3.89 9.76 7.24
C ALA A 12 -5.01 10.36 6.38
N VAL A 13 -4.97 11.68 6.15
CA VAL A 13 -5.92 12.37 5.26
C VAL A 13 -5.77 11.89 3.82
N SER A 14 -4.54 11.68 3.34
CA SER A 14 -4.30 11.17 1.98
C SER A 14 -4.83 9.75 1.79
N MET A 15 -4.66 8.86 2.78
CA MET A 15 -5.28 7.52 2.75
C MET A 15 -6.81 7.57 2.82
N ALA A 16 -7.39 8.44 3.65
CA ALA A 16 -8.84 8.57 3.78
C ALA A 16 -9.50 9.20 2.54
N ALA A 17 -8.81 10.11 1.85
CA ALA A 17 -9.28 10.75 0.62
C ALA A 17 -9.01 9.89 -0.64
N SER A 18 -8.10 8.91 -0.55
CA SER A 18 -7.73 8.04 -1.67
C SER A 18 -8.92 7.36 -2.38
N PRO A 19 -9.96 6.86 -1.68
CA PRO A 19 -11.11 6.25 -2.35
C PRO A 19 -11.91 7.27 -3.16
N ALA A 20 -12.13 8.47 -2.62
CA ALA A 20 -12.88 9.53 -3.30
C ALA A 20 -12.14 10.04 -4.56
N LEU A 21 -10.81 10.13 -4.48
CA LEU A 21 -9.98 10.50 -5.63
C LEU A 21 -9.90 9.37 -6.67
N ALA A 22 -9.86 8.10 -6.25
CA ALA A 22 -9.90 6.96 -7.17
C ALA A 22 -11.18 6.95 -8.02
N GLN A 23 -12.32 7.32 -7.43
CA GLN A 23 -13.59 7.43 -8.15
C GLN A 23 -13.59 8.58 -9.18
N SER A 24 -12.89 9.69 -8.91
CA SER A 24 -12.76 10.80 -9.88
C SER A 24 -11.94 10.44 -11.13
N VAL A 25 -10.99 9.50 -11.01
CA VAL A 25 -10.20 8.97 -12.13
C VAL A 25 -10.95 7.88 -12.90
N GLN A 26 -11.92 7.20 -12.27
CA GLN A 26 -12.74 6.16 -12.90
C GLN A 26 -13.86 6.71 -13.80
N ALA A 27 -14.25 7.98 -13.64
CA ALA A 27 -15.32 8.59 -14.44
C ALA A 27 -15.01 8.70 -15.95
N ASP A 28 -13.73 8.69 -16.35
CA ASP A 28 -13.28 8.86 -17.75
C ASP A 28 -12.59 7.60 -18.33
N ARG A 29 -12.62 6.48 -17.59
CA ARG A 29 -12.05 5.21 -18.06
C ARG A 29 -13.16 4.36 -18.67
N THR A 30 -13.29 4.38 -20.00
CA THR A 30 -13.93 3.27 -20.72
C THR A 30 -13.23 1.99 -20.28
N ALA A 31 -13.97 1.09 -19.63
CA ALA A 31 -13.46 -0.19 -19.20
C ALA A 31 -12.91 -0.93 -20.42
N ALA A 32 -11.59 -1.03 -20.54
CA ALA A 32 -10.99 -2.02 -21.40
C ALA A 32 -11.52 -3.36 -20.91
N VAL A 33 -12.30 -4.04 -21.75
CA VAL A 33 -12.73 -5.42 -21.47
C VAL A 33 -11.45 -6.22 -21.30
N ALA A 34 -11.14 -6.60 -20.07
CA ALA A 34 -10.02 -7.46 -19.74
C ALA A 34 -10.35 -8.86 -20.25
N ALA A 35 -10.26 -9.07 -21.57
CA ALA A 35 -10.35 -10.37 -22.22
C ALA A 35 -9.05 -11.18 -22.04
N SER A 36 -8.44 -11.06 -20.87
CA SER A 36 -7.40 -11.95 -20.39
C SER A 36 -7.65 -12.03 -18.90
N GLU A 37 -8.43 -13.05 -18.53
CA GLU A 37 -8.46 -13.58 -17.18
C GLU A 37 -7.06 -13.50 -16.60
N SER A 38 -6.94 -12.85 -15.45
CA SER A 38 -5.70 -12.90 -14.69
C SER A 38 -5.49 -14.36 -14.29
N GLN A 39 -4.63 -15.07 -15.02
CA GLN A 39 -4.25 -16.47 -14.73
C GLN A 39 -3.68 -16.65 -13.32
N LEU A 40 -3.37 -15.57 -12.62
CA LEU A 40 -2.92 -15.58 -11.23
C LEU A 40 -4.08 -15.64 -10.21
N GLY A 41 -5.34 -15.64 -10.65
CA GLY A 41 -6.51 -15.58 -9.77
C GLY A 41 -7.76 -16.36 -10.20
N GLU A 42 -7.79 -16.96 -11.40
CA GLU A 42 -8.95 -17.76 -11.86
C GLU A 42 -9.09 -19.05 -11.07
N ASP A 43 -7.97 -19.74 -10.84
CA ASP A 43 -7.95 -20.86 -9.93
C ASP A 43 -7.77 -20.32 -8.51
N ALA A 44 -8.75 -20.57 -7.66
CA ALA A 44 -8.62 -20.55 -6.19
C ALA A 44 -7.58 -21.58 -5.67
N GLY A 45 -6.60 -21.95 -6.50
CA GLY A 45 -5.47 -22.80 -6.22
C GLY A 45 -4.33 -22.03 -5.57
N GLY A 46 -3.43 -22.79 -4.96
CA GLY A 46 -2.43 -22.32 -4.01
C GLY A 46 -1.54 -21.15 -4.46
N ALA A 47 -1.41 -20.87 -5.76
CA ALA A 47 -0.61 -19.73 -6.25
C ALA A 47 -1.13 -18.38 -5.72
N GLY A 48 -2.45 -18.14 -5.74
CA GLY A 48 -3.03 -16.89 -5.24
C GLY A 48 -2.84 -16.72 -3.73
N ILE A 49 -2.99 -17.82 -2.97
CA ILE A 49 -2.79 -17.85 -1.52
C ILE A 49 -1.30 -17.64 -1.17
N ILE A 50 -0.39 -18.27 -1.90
CA ILE A 50 1.06 -18.09 -1.71
C ILE A 50 1.45 -16.63 -1.96
N LEU A 51 0.93 -16.02 -3.04
CA LEU A 51 1.19 -14.61 -3.35
C LEU A 51 0.59 -13.69 -2.28
N ALA A 52 -0.60 -13.98 -1.77
CA ALA A 52 -1.23 -13.20 -0.70
C ALA A 52 -0.40 -13.25 0.60
N ILE A 53 0.07 -14.44 0.99
CA ILE A 53 0.93 -14.61 2.16
C ILE A 53 2.27 -13.92 1.95
N LEU A 54 2.88 -14.06 0.78
CA LEU A 54 4.16 -13.41 0.45
C LEU A 54 4.03 -11.88 0.48
N ALA A 55 2.94 -11.35 -0.08
CA ALA A 55 2.67 -9.91 -0.05
C ALA A 55 2.47 -9.41 1.38
N ALA A 56 1.68 -10.11 2.19
CA ALA A 56 1.49 -9.76 3.60
C ALA A 56 2.82 -9.78 4.39
N ALA A 57 3.65 -10.82 4.17
CA ALA A 57 4.97 -10.92 4.78
C ALA A 57 5.91 -9.78 4.34
N ALA A 58 5.89 -9.42 3.06
CA ALA A 58 6.70 -8.32 2.53
C ALA A 58 6.31 -6.96 3.12
N ILE A 59 5.01 -6.71 3.32
CA ILE A 59 4.52 -5.49 3.97
C ILE A 59 5.01 -5.43 5.42
N ILE A 60 4.85 -6.53 6.17
CA ILE A 60 5.28 -6.59 7.58
C ILE A 60 6.81 -6.42 7.68
N ALA A 61 7.57 -7.15 6.86
CA ALA A 61 9.03 -7.03 6.83
C ALA A 61 9.48 -5.61 6.45
N GLY A 62 8.82 -4.98 5.48
CA GLY A 62 9.09 -3.59 5.12
C GLY A 62 8.85 -2.62 6.27
N ILE A 63 7.78 -2.81 7.04
CA ILE A 63 7.48 -1.99 8.23
C ILE A 63 8.51 -2.22 9.34
N VAL A 64 8.90 -3.48 9.61
CA VAL A 64 9.90 -3.80 10.64
C VAL A 64 11.27 -3.25 10.27
N ILE A 65 11.69 -3.37 9.01
CA ILE A 65 12.95 -2.79 8.54
C ILE A 65 12.89 -1.26 8.61
N ALA A 66 11.79 -0.65 8.18
CA ALA A 66 11.64 0.81 8.23
C ALA A 66 11.58 1.35 9.68
N GLY A 67 10.95 0.62 10.59
CA GLY A 67 10.77 1.01 11.99
C GLY A 67 11.85 0.53 12.97
N GLY A 68 12.69 -0.42 12.57
CA GLY A 68 13.73 -1.04 13.41
C GLY A 68 15.12 -0.43 13.27
N ASN A 69 15.28 0.67 12.53
CA ASN A 69 16.51 1.46 12.58
C ASN A 69 16.49 2.28 13.87
N GLU A 70 17.04 1.70 14.94
CA GLU A 70 17.21 2.29 16.30
C GLU A 70 18.27 3.40 16.33
N ASP A 71 18.65 4.00 15.20
CA ASP A 71 19.43 5.24 15.22
C ASP A 71 18.48 6.43 15.39
N ASP A 72 17.81 6.45 16.55
CA ASP A 72 17.22 7.62 17.19
C ASP A 72 18.31 8.60 17.67
N THR A 73 19.52 8.53 17.10
CA THR A 73 20.55 9.53 17.29
C THR A 73 20.12 10.80 16.55
N PRO A 74 19.96 11.93 17.24
CA PRO A 74 19.70 13.19 16.56
C PRO A 74 20.84 13.44 15.55
N THR A 75 20.51 13.72 14.29
CA THR A 75 21.48 14.08 13.25
C THR A 75 22.01 15.50 13.42
N SER A 76 22.21 15.93 14.67
CA SER A 76 22.66 17.26 15.06
C SER A 76 23.46 17.16 16.37
N PRO A 77 24.58 17.90 16.52
CA PRO A 77 25.36 17.95 17.75
C PRO A 77 24.56 18.47 18.95
#